data_AF-A0A1H9RV71-F1
#
_entry.id   AF-A0A1H9RV71-F1
#
_cell.length_a   1.000
_cell.length_b   1.000
_cell.length_c   1.000
_cell.angle_alpha   90.00
_cell.angle_beta   90.00
_cell.angle_gamma   90.00
#
_symmetry.space_group_name_H-M   'P 1'
#
loop_
_entity.id
_entity.type
_entity.pdbx_description
1 polymer ?
#
loop_
_entity_poly.entity_id
_entity_poly.type
_entity_poly.pdbx_seq_one_letter_code
_entity_poly.pdbx_strand_id
1 'polypeptide(L)'
;MKEIEFFVQGSAHEPYCVTFILDGNNLSAFCTCPAGENGQYCKHRFAILKGEDKGVVSDNVPKVKEVAAWLPGTDVEAAMMEVAEAAHEYEC
;
A
#
# COMPACT_ATOMS: atom_id res chain seq x y z
N MET A 1 -2.54 11.98 -13.80
CA MET A 1 -1.44 11.43 -12.99
C MET A 1 -1.23 12.21 -11.69
N LYS A 2 -1.37 11.51 -10.55
CA LYS A 2 -0.91 11.93 -9.22
C LYS A 2 0.07 10.90 -8.70
N GLU A 3 1.09 11.34 -7.98
CA GLU A 3 2.12 10.48 -7.42
C GLU A 3 2.45 10.91 -5.99
N ILE A 4 2.49 9.94 -5.06
CA ILE A 4 2.87 10.15 -3.67
C ILE A 4 3.82 9.04 -3.24
N GLU A 5 4.94 9.44 -2.65
CA GLU A 5 5.96 8.55 -2.11
C GLU A 5 5.97 8.62 -0.58
N PHE A 6 6.13 7.48 0.09
CA PHE A 6 6.32 7.38 1.54
C PHE A 6 7.59 6.61 1.87
N PHE A 7 8.26 7.01 2.94
CA PHE A 7 9.31 6.20 3.56
C PHE A 7 8.71 5.44 4.73
N VAL A 8 8.86 4.11 4.73
CA VAL A 8 8.29 3.22 5.73
C VAL A 8 9.39 2.42 6.41
N GLN A 9 9.52 2.57 7.73
CA GLN A 9 10.43 1.79 8.54
C GLN A 9 9.90 0.36 8.68
N GLY A 10 10.64 -0.59 8.11
CA GLY A 10 10.34 -2.02 8.22
C GLY A 10 11.49 -2.77 8.89
N SER A 11 11.75 -3.98 8.40
CA SER A 11 12.78 -4.89 8.92
C SER A 11 14.22 -4.50 8.57
N ALA A 12 14.42 -3.64 7.57
CA ALA A 12 15.75 -3.17 7.16
C ALA A 12 16.20 -1.97 8.02
N HIS A 13 17.51 -1.70 8.00
CA HIS A 13 18.07 -0.52 8.66
C HIS A 13 17.63 0.78 7.96
N GLU A 14 17.55 0.77 6.63
CA GLU A 14 17.05 1.89 5.84
C GLU A 14 15.54 1.75 5.60
N PRO A 15 14.77 2.86 5.66
CA PRO A 15 13.35 2.85 5.34
C PRO A 15 13.10 2.38 3.90
N TYR A 16 12.05 1.58 3.72
CA TYR A 16 11.59 1.20 2.39
C TYR A 16 10.85 2.36 1.74
N CYS A 17 11.05 2.55 0.44
CA CYS A 17 10.28 3.49 -0.35
C CYS A 17 8.99 2.81 -0.83
N VAL A 18 7.86 3.48 -0.65
CA VAL A 18 6.54 3.05 -1.13
C VAL A 18 5.96 4.14 -2.02
N THR A 19 5.74 3.83 -3.28
CA THR A 19 5.26 4.78 -4.29
C THR A 19 3.85 4.41 -4.74
N PHE A 20 2.94 5.39 -4.72
CA PHE A 20 1.59 5.25 -5.23
C PHE A 20 1.38 6.19 -6.40
N ILE A 21 0.86 5.66 -7.50
CA ILE A 21 0.60 6.39 -8.73
C ILE A 21 -0.87 6.18 -9.08
N LEU A 22 -1.62 7.28 -9.19
CA LEU A 22 -2.99 7.28 -9.70
C LEU A 22 -3.00 7.96 -11.07
N ASP A 23 -3.33 7.21 -12.11
CA ASP A 23 -3.52 7.75 -13.45
C ASP A 23 -4.90 7.42 -14.02
N GLY A 24 -5.76 8.44 -14.08
CA GLY A 24 -7.17 8.25 -14.37
C GLY A 24 -7.82 7.37 -13.29
N ASN A 25 -8.19 6.16 -13.69
CA ASN A 25 -8.81 5.15 -12.83
C ASN A 25 -7.86 4.00 -12.46
N ASN A 26 -6.61 4.06 -12.92
CA ASN A 26 -5.60 3.04 -12.68
C ASN A 26 -4.74 3.42 -11.46
N LEU A 27 -4.76 2.58 -10.43
CA LEU A 27 -3.97 2.74 -9.22
C LEU A 27 -2.82 1.72 -9.22
N SER A 28 -1.59 2.22 -9.22
CA SER A 28 -0.38 1.40 -9.13
C SER A 28 0.37 1.68 -7.84
N ALA A 29 0.91 0.62 -7.22
CA ALA A 29 1.63 0.72 -5.95
C ALA A 29 2.92 -0.11 -5.97
N PHE A 30 4.05 0.54 -5.71
CA PHE A 30 5.37 -0.07 -5.70
C PHE A 30 5.99 0.03 -4.31
N CYS A 31 6.82 -0.94 -3.95
CA CYS A 31 7.54 -0.92 -2.68
C CYS A 31 8.90 -1.58 -2.84
N THR A 32 9.94 -0.96 -2.31
CA THR A 32 11.33 -1.48 -2.35
C THR A 32 11.63 -2.53 -1.27
N CYS A 33 10.62 -3.01 -0.54
CA CYS A 33 10.83 -4.11 0.40
C CYS A 33 10.94 -5.45 -0.32
N PRO A 34 11.54 -6.49 0.28
CA PRO A 34 11.70 -7.79 -0.36
C PRO A 34 10.39 -8.38 -0.90
N ALA A 35 9.28 -8.23 -0.15
CA ALA A 35 7.97 -8.68 -0.62
C ALA A 35 7.47 -7.85 -1.82
N GLY A 36 7.72 -6.54 -1.82
CA GLY A 36 7.33 -5.64 -2.90
C GLY A 36 8.10 -5.93 -4.19
N GLU A 37 9.41 -6.12 -4.09
CA GLU A 37 10.29 -6.45 -5.21
C GLU A 37 10.01 -7.83 -5.80
N ASN A 38 9.67 -8.81 -4.97
CA ASN A 38 9.31 -10.16 -5.43
C ASN A 38 7.84 -10.30 -5.87
N GLY A 39 7.09 -9.20 -5.97
CA GLY A 39 5.68 -9.20 -6.41
C GLY A 39 4.73 -9.90 -5.43
N GLN A 40 5.13 -10.05 -4.17
CA GLN A 40 4.37 -10.72 -3.12
C GLN A 40 3.51 -9.74 -2.32
N TYR A 41 2.71 -10.29 -1.40
CA TYR A 41 1.95 -9.51 -0.43
C TYR A 41 2.87 -8.63 0.43
N CYS A 42 2.75 -7.31 0.27
CA CYS A 42 3.57 -6.34 1.00
C CYS A 42 2.71 -5.60 2.03
N LYS A 43 2.99 -5.83 3.32
CA LYS A 43 2.28 -5.20 4.44
C LYS A 43 2.31 -3.66 4.37
N HIS A 44 3.39 -3.06 3.86
CA HIS A 44 3.52 -1.60 3.77
C HIS A 44 2.53 -1.00 2.77
N ARG A 45 2.39 -1.59 1.58
CA ARG A 45 1.40 -1.13 0.58
C ARG A 45 -0.01 -1.26 1.11
N PHE A 46 -0.34 -2.43 1.66
CA PHE A 46 -1.67 -2.72 2.19
C PHE A 46 -2.03 -1.83 3.39
N ALA A 47 -1.09 -1.54 4.29
CA ALA A 47 -1.31 -0.64 5.41
C ALA A 47 -1.69 0.77 4.92
N ILE A 48 -0.90 1.37 4.02
CA ILE A 48 -1.17 2.71 3.51
C ILE A 48 -2.48 2.77 2.71
N LEU A 49 -2.79 1.75 1.91
CA LEU A 49 -4.06 1.65 1.17
C LEU A 49 -5.27 1.52 2.10
N LYS A 50 -5.10 0.92 3.29
CA LYS A 50 -6.13 0.88 4.35
C LYS A 50 -6.21 2.18 5.16
N GLY A 51 -5.36 3.17 4.86
CA GLY A 51 -5.27 4.41 5.63
C GLY A 51 -4.50 4.28 6.94
N GLU A 52 -3.75 3.20 7.13
CA GLU A 52 -2.89 2.99 8.28
C GLU A 52 -1.50 3.59 8.02
N ASP A 53 -1.06 4.47 8.91
CA ASP A 53 0.22 5.19 8.84
C ASP A 53 1.34 4.52 9.64
N LYS A 54 1.10 3.29 10.10
CA LYS A 54 2.03 2.58 10.99
C LYS A 54 3.38 2.36 10.29
N GLY A 55 4.42 2.97 10.86
CA GLY A 55 5.79 2.86 10.37
C GLY A 55 6.15 3.84 9.27
N VAL A 56 5.25 4.73 8.84
CA VAL A 56 5.61 5.85 7.94
C VAL A 56 6.51 6.82 8.72
N VAL A 57 7.70 7.05 8.21
CA VAL A 57 8.72 7.93 8.80
C VAL A 57 8.96 9.21 8.00
N SER A 58 8.26 9.40 6.89
CA SER A 58 8.32 10.61 6.07
C SER A 58 7.36 11.71 6.56
N ASP A 59 7.67 12.97 6.23
CA ASP A 59 6.93 14.15 6.71
C ASP A 59 5.50 14.30 6.14
N ASN A 60 5.11 13.42 5.22
CA ASN A 60 3.84 13.45 4.50
C ASN A 60 2.81 12.44 5.04
N VAL A 61 2.93 11.98 6.28
CA VAL A 61 1.94 11.12 6.96
C VAL A 61 0.46 11.52 6.71
N PRO A 62 0.07 12.83 6.73
CA PRO A 62 -1.31 13.20 6.46
C PRO A 62 -1.83 12.78 5.08
N LYS A 63 -0.94 12.58 4.10
CA LYS A 63 -1.28 12.12 2.74
C LYS A 63 -1.64 10.63 2.68
N VAL A 64 -1.41 9.85 3.74
CA VAL A 64 -1.87 8.45 3.80
C VAL A 64 -3.39 8.38 3.59
N LYS A 65 -4.15 9.31 4.16
CA LYS A 65 -5.60 9.41 3.94
C LYS A 65 -5.96 9.77 2.51
N GLU A 66 -5.13 10.57 1.83
CA GLU A 66 -5.32 10.90 0.42
C GLU A 66 -5.17 9.64 -0.44
N VAL A 67 -4.13 8.84 -0.20
CA VAL A 67 -3.90 7.59 -0.93
C VAL A 67 -4.98 6.55 -0.63
N ALA A 68 -5.41 6.41 0.63
CA ALA A 68 -6.52 5.53 0.97
C ALA A 68 -7.82 5.93 0.24
N ALA A 69 -8.04 7.23 0.01
CA ALA A 69 -9.18 7.72 -0.76
C ALA A 69 -9.06 7.46 -2.28
N TRP A 70 -7.92 7.01 -2.78
CA TRP A 70 -7.77 6.59 -4.19
C TRP A 70 -8.20 5.14 -4.41
N LEU A 71 -8.30 4.34 -3.35
CA LEU A 71 -8.63 2.92 -3.45
C LEU A 71 -10.08 2.64 -3.89
N PRO A 72 -11.12 3.34 -3.37
CA PRO A 72 -12.51 2.99 -3.67
C PRO A 72 -12.84 3.06 -5.16
N GLY A 73 -13.46 2.00 -5.68
CA GLY A 73 -13.87 1.88 -7.08
C GLY A 73 -12.76 1.52 -8.05
N THR A 74 -11.58 1.11 -7.55
CA THR A 74 -10.49 0.56 -8.37
C THR A 74 -10.56 -0.97 -8.43
N ASP A 75 -9.93 -1.55 -9.45
CA ASP A 75 -9.69 -2.99 -9.55
C ASP A 75 -8.82 -3.52 -8.40
N VAL A 76 -7.90 -2.69 -7.90
CA VAL A 76 -7.08 -2.99 -6.72
C VAL A 76 -7.93 -3.21 -5.47
N GLU A 77 -9.00 -2.41 -5.26
CA GLU A 77 -9.91 -2.61 -4.13
C GLU A 77 -10.57 -3.99 -4.17
N ALA A 78 -11.13 -4.36 -5.33
CA ALA A 78 -11.77 -5.66 -5.52
C ALA A 78 -10.79 -6.81 -5.27
N ALA A 79 -9.58 -6.75 -5.85
CA ALA A 79 -8.55 -7.76 -5.64
C ALA A 79 -8.11 -7.85 -4.17
N MET A 80 -8.02 -6.72 -3.46
CA MET A 80 -7.69 -6.71 -2.03
C MET A 80 -8.79 -7.36 -1.18
N MET A 81 -10.06 -7.17 -1.53
CA MET A 81 -11.18 -7.82 -0.86
C MET A 81 -11.16 -9.33 -1.05
N GLU A 82 -10.94 -9.81 -2.27
CA GLU A 82 -10.83 -11.25 -2.56
C GLU A 82 -9.69 -11.91 -1.76
N VAL A 83 -8.52 -11.25 -1.68
CA VAL A 83 -7.39 -11.75 -0.88
C VAL A 83 -7.72 -11.78 0.62
N ALA A 84 -8.45 -10.78 1.11
CA ALA A 84 -8.85 -10.72 2.52
C ALA A 84 -9.90 -11.80 2.87
N GLU A 85 -10.85 -12.06 1.97
CA GLU A 85 -11.87 -13.10 2.12
C GLU A 85 -11.22 -14.49 2.14
N ALA A 86 -10.34 -14.78 1.17
CA ALA A 86 -9.62 -16.06 1.12
C ALA A 86 -8.73 -16.29 2.35
N ALA A 87 -8.15 -15.23 2.93
CA ALA A 87 -7.37 -15.34 4.17
C ALA A 87 -8.25 -15.70 5.38
N HIS A 88 -9.46 -15.15 5.46
CA HIS A 88 -10.41 -15.42 6.54
C HIS A 88 -10.97 -16.85 6.50
N GLU A 89 -11.21 -17.42 5.31
CA GLU A 89 -11.68 -18.80 5.16
C GLU A 89 -10.67 -19.85 5.64
N TYR A 90 -9.38 -19.54 5.63
CA TYR A 90 -8.32 -20.48 6.06
C TYR A 90 -8.09 -20.48 7.58
N GLU A 91 -8.54 -19.43 8.28
CA GLU A 91 -8.39 -19.29 9.73
C GLU A 91 -9.57 -19.88 10.54
N CYS A 92 -10.61 -20.40 9.86
CA CYS A 92 -11.83 -20.92 10.47
C CYS A 92 -11.95 -22.46 10.44
#